data_AF-A0A3N1AUB7-F1
#
_entry.id   AF-A0A3N1AUB7-F1
#
_cell.length_a   1.000
_cell.length_b   1.000
_cell.length_c   1.000
_cell.angle_alpha   90.00
_cell.angle_beta   90.00
_cell.angle_gamma   90.00
#
_symmetry.space_group_name_H-M   'P 1'
#
loop_
_entity.id
_entity.type
_entity.pdbx_description
1 polymer ?
#
loop_
_entity_poly.entity_id
_entity_poly.type
_entity_poly.pdbx_seq_one_letter_code
_entity_poly.pdbx_strand_id
1 'polypeptide(L)'
;MVHDDDTSEPVHNVIRDSDFAPVERPADLTNGRYDFIKHIVVNEPSWWARRIHEWICEERNRHDITLAMIHYVLKRERPAIRSNIARHPAARRPGTNI
;
A
#
# COMPACT_ATOMS: atom_id res chain seq x y z
N MET A 1 -30.90 -20.87 -33.65
CA MET A 1 -29.85 -21.64 -32.95
C MET A 1 -28.55 -21.29 -33.63
N VAL A 2 -27.55 -20.67 -33.04
CA VAL A 2 -27.25 -20.21 -31.68
C VAL A 2 -26.37 -18.97 -31.86
N HIS A 3 -26.55 -17.94 -31.04
CA HIS A 3 -25.65 -16.79 -31.00
C HIS A 3 -24.55 -17.13 -30.00
N ASP A 4 -23.41 -17.61 -30.48
CA ASP A 4 -22.20 -17.74 -29.67
C ASP A 4 -21.42 -16.42 -29.79
N ASP A 5 -22.02 -15.36 -29.28
CA ASP A 5 -21.36 -14.08 -29.02
C ASP A 5 -20.68 -14.20 -27.65
N ASP A 6 -19.64 -15.04 -27.58
CA ASP A 6 -18.73 -15.11 -26.44
C ASP A 6 -17.77 -13.91 -26.50
N THR A 7 -18.35 -12.72 -26.36
CA THR A 7 -17.64 -11.50 -26.01
C THR A 7 -17.26 -11.58 -24.54
N SER A 8 -16.43 -12.56 -24.19
CA SER A 8 -15.69 -12.52 -22.94
C SER A 8 -14.71 -11.34 -23.04
N GLU A 9 -15.07 -10.22 -22.40
CA GLU A 9 -14.22 -9.04 -22.32
C GLU A 9 -12.78 -9.45 -21.96
N PRO A 10 -11.74 -8.89 -22.61
CA PRO A 10 -10.38 -9.20 -22.26
C PRO A 10 -10.20 -8.85 -20.78
N VAL A 11 -10.02 -9.88 -19.95
CA VAL A 11 -9.72 -9.72 -18.53
C VAL A 11 -8.42 -8.93 -18.48
N HIS A 12 -8.54 -7.61 -18.34
CA HIS A 12 -7.40 -6.74 -18.14
C HIS A 12 -6.80 -7.15 -16.80
N ASN A 13 -5.83 -8.06 -16.85
CA ASN A 13 -4.94 -8.41 -15.76
C ASN A 13 -4.07 -7.18 -15.52
N VAL A 14 -4.66 -6.12 -14.97
CA VAL A 14 -3.94 -4.95 -14.50
C VAL A 14 -3.11 -5.46 -13.34
N ILE A 15 -1.83 -5.71 -13.60
CA ILE A 15 -0.88 -6.08 -12.55
C ILE A 15 -0.82 -4.89 -11.60
N ARG A 16 -1.41 -5.05 -10.41
CA ARG A 16 -1.45 -4.01 -9.38
C ARG A 16 -0.16 -4.11 -8.59
N ASP A 17 0.27 -2.99 -8.02
CA ASP A 17 1.35 -2.96 -7.01
C ASP A 17 1.13 -3.94 -5.84
N SER A 18 -0.12 -4.36 -5.61
CA SER A 18 -0.46 -5.37 -4.59
C SER A 18 -0.09 -6.80 -5.00
N ASP A 19 0.01 -7.08 -6.31
CA ASP A 19 0.34 -8.39 -6.87
C ASP A 19 1.84 -8.70 -6.75
N PHE A 20 2.67 -7.65 -6.67
CA PHE A 20 4.12 -7.77 -6.41
C PHE A 20 4.47 -7.90 -4.92
N ALA A 21 3.49 -7.81 -4.02
CA ALA A 21 3.76 -7.88 -2.59
C ALA A 21 4.11 -9.32 -2.17
N PRO A 22 5.32 -9.57 -1.65
CA PRO A 22 5.70 -10.91 -1.23
C PRO A 22 4.73 -11.41 -0.16
N VAL A 23 4.31 -12.67 -0.31
CA VAL A 23 3.41 -13.35 0.65
C VAL A 23 4.15 -13.58 1.97
N GLU A 24 5.45 -13.81 1.89
CA GLU A 24 6.33 -14.07 3.01
C GLU A 24 7.17 -12.85 3.40
N ARG A 25 7.64 -12.82 4.65
CA ARG A 25 8.56 -11.79 5.12
C ARG A 25 9.86 -11.92 4.32
N PRO A 26 10.35 -10.85 3.66
CA PRO A 26 11.66 -10.88 3.02
C PRO A 26 12.75 -11.24 4.04
N ALA A 27 13.68 -12.13 3.69
CA ALA A 27 14.72 -12.60 4.59
C ALA A 27 15.55 -11.46 5.21
N ASP A 28 15.81 -10.41 4.41
CA ASP A 28 16.59 -9.25 4.81
C ASP A 28 15.78 -8.19 5.59
N LEU A 29 14.48 -8.43 5.83
CA LEU A 29 13.62 -7.52 6.57
C LEU A 29 13.79 -7.71 8.08
N THR A 30 14.80 -7.05 8.63
CA THR A 30 15.01 -6.97 10.08
C THR A 30 13.87 -6.20 10.76
N ASN A 31 13.67 -6.44 12.06
CA ASN A 31 12.64 -5.72 12.82
C ASN A 31 12.87 -4.20 12.81
N GLY A 32 14.13 -3.73 12.87
CA GLY A 32 14.45 -2.31 12.77
C GLY A 32 14.08 -1.69 11.41
N ARG A 33 14.27 -2.43 10.30
CA ARG A 33 13.81 -1.99 8.97
C ARG A 33 12.29 -2.01 8.87
N TYR A 34 11.65 -3.03 9.44
CA TYR A 34 10.19 -3.13 9.49
C TYR A 34 9.58 -1.92 10.21
N ASP A 35 10.08 -1.60 11.41
CA ASP A 35 9.56 -0.49 12.22
C ASP A 35 9.79 0.87 11.54
N PHE A 36 10.93 1.04 10.88
CA PHE A 36 11.22 2.24 10.09
C PHE A 36 10.23 2.42 8.94
N ILE A 37 10.01 1.39 8.13
CA ILE A 37 9.06 1.45 7.01
C ILE A 37 7.63 1.63 7.53
N LYS A 38 7.26 0.93 8.61
CA LYS A 38 5.95 1.04 9.25
C LYS A 38 5.68 2.48 9.69
N HIS A 39 6.66 3.13 10.32
CA HIS A 39 6.52 4.52 10.76
C HIS A 39 6.21 5.46 9.58
N ILE A 40 6.85 5.26 8.43
CA ILE A 40 6.57 6.05 7.22
C ILE A 40 5.16 5.77 6.72
N VAL A 41 4.78 4.49 6.58
CA VAL A 41 3.46 4.08 6.11
C VAL A 41 2.31 4.61 6.98
N VAL A 42 2.52 4.68 8.30
CA VAL A 42 1.53 5.20 9.24
C VAL A 42 1.38 6.71 9.13
N ASN A 43 2.49 7.45 9.00
CA ASN A 43 2.44 8.91 8.89
C ASN A 43 1.97 9.38 7.50
N GLU A 44 2.30 8.61 6.45
CA GLU A 44 2.00 8.93 5.05
C GLU A 44 1.13 7.84 4.41
N PRO A 45 -0.13 7.66 4.84
CA PRO A 45 -0.99 6.55 4.41
C PRO A 45 -1.40 6.64 2.92
N SER A 46 -1.22 7.81 2.30
CA SER A 46 -1.46 8.06 0.88
C SER A 46 -0.30 7.61 -0.02
N TRP A 47 0.90 7.41 0.54
CA TRP A 47 2.08 7.06 -0.26
C TRP A 47 2.03 5.60 -0.70
N TRP A 48 2.47 5.34 -1.93
CA TRP A 48 2.56 4.00 -2.49
C TRP A 48 3.99 3.48 -2.39
N ALA A 49 4.18 2.17 -2.57
CA ALA A 49 5.46 1.51 -2.32
C ALA A 49 6.62 2.15 -3.09
N ARG A 50 6.41 2.50 -4.37
CA ARG A 50 7.40 3.21 -5.20
C ARG A 50 7.78 4.56 -4.62
N ARG A 51 6.81 5.39 -4.23
CA ARG A 51 7.07 6.72 -3.65
C ARG A 51 7.84 6.63 -2.34
N ILE A 52 7.49 5.66 -1.49
CA ILE A 52 8.23 5.40 -0.24
C ILE A 52 9.67 4.98 -0.55
N HIS A 53 9.84 4.09 -1.53
CA HIS A 53 11.16 3.61 -1.94
C HIS A 53 12.05 4.74 -2.48
N GLU A 54 11.52 5.57 -3.37
CA GLU A 54 12.19 6.75 -3.92
C GLU A 54 12.62 7.69 -2.80
N TRP A 55 11.71 8.04 -1.90
CA TRP A 55 12.04 8.89 -0.75
C TRP A 55 13.12 8.28 0.17
N ILE A 56 13.07 6.98 0.43
CA ILE A 56 14.10 6.30 1.25
C ILE A 56 15.46 6.32 0.53
N CYS A 57 15.48 6.11 -0.78
CA CYS A 57 16.71 6.13 -1.57
C CYS A 57 17.29 7.55 -1.67
N GLU A 58 16.47 8.54 -1.98
CA GLU A 58 16.90 9.91 -2.29
C GLU A 58 17.13 10.74 -1.02
N GLU A 59 16.16 10.77 -0.11
CA GLU A 59 16.20 11.64 1.07
C GLU A 59 17.02 11.03 2.20
N ARG A 60 17.06 9.69 2.30
CA ARG A 60 17.72 8.98 3.40
C ARG A 60 19.00 8.27 2.98
N ASN A 61 19.32 8.25 1.68
CA ASN A 61 20.49 7.54 1.13
C ASN A 61 20.55 6.07 1.59
N ARG A 62 19.38 5.43 1.71
CA ARG A 62 19.24 4.06 2.20
C ARG A 62 18.82 3.13 1.07
N HIS A 63 19.81 2.52 0.43
CA HIS A 63 19.59 1.53 -0.62
C HIS A 63 19.37 0.10 -0.07
N ASP A 64 19.43 -0.07 1.25
CA ASP A 64 19.29 -1.36 1.92
C ASP A 64 17.82 -1.79 2.12
N ILE A 65 16.88 -0.93 1.75
CA ILE A 65 15.44 -1.17 1.84
C ILE A 65 14.90 -1.36 0.42
N THR A 66 14.43 -2.57 0.12
CA THR A 66 13.91 -2.89 -1.22
C THR A 66 12.42 -2.62 -1.32
N LEU A 67 11.93 -2.45 -2.55
CA LEU A 67 10.49 -2.39 -2.86
C LEU A 67 9.72 -3.55 -2.22
N ALA A 68 10.25 -4.78 -2.30
CA ALA A 68 9.61 -5.97 -1.74
C ALA A 68 9.34 -5.85 -0.22
N MET A 69 10.28 -5.28 0.53
CA MET A 69 10.10 -5.00 1.97
C MET A 69 8.98 -3.99 2.21
N ILE A 70 8.93 -2.93 1.40
CA ILE A 70 7.93 -1.87 1.52
C ILE A 70 6.53 -2.43 1.20
N HIS A 71 6.41 -3.22 0.13
CA HIS A 71 5.16 -3.89 -0.22
C HIS A 71 4.68 -4.83 0.89
N TYR A 72 5.60 -5.61 1.50
CA TYR A 72 5.27 -6.49 2.62
C TYR A 72 4.67 -5.71 3.81
N VAL A 73 5.32 -4.61 4.22
CA VAL A 73 4.87 -3.77 5.33
C VAL A 73 3.54 -3.10 5.01
N LEU A 74 3.39 -2.54 3.80
CA LEU A 74 2.14 -1.94 3.34
C LEU A 74 0.98 -2.94 3.37
N LYS A 75 1.18 -4.18 2.89
CA LYS A 75 0.14 -5.21 2.89
C LYS A 75 -0.32 -5.55 4.32
N ARG A 76 0.59 -5.50 5.30
CA ARG A 76 0.32 -5.86 6.69
C ARG A 76 -0.33 -4.72 7.49
N GLU A 77 0.11 -3.49 7.29
CA GLU A 77 -0.32 -2.34 8.11
C GLU A 77 -1.51 -1.59 7.49
N ARG A 78 -1.65 -1.54 6.16
CA ARG A 78 -2.71 -0.78 5.47
C ARG A 78 -4.13 -1.27 5.78
N PRO A 79 -4.42 -2.57 6.00
CA PRO A 79 -5.73 -3.01 6.49
C PRO A 79 -6.07 -2.45 7.88
N ALA A 80 -5.09 -2.39 8.78
CA ALA A 80 -5.27 -1.81 10.11
C ALA A 80 -5.51 -0.30 10.03
N ILE A 81 -4.76 0.41 9.18
CA ILE A 81 -4.93 1.85 8.94
C ILE A 81 -6.31 2.15 8.34
N ARG A 82 -6.74 1.41 7.30
CA ARG A 82 -8.06 1.58 6.68
C ARG A 82 -9.20 1.30 7.66
N SER A 83 -9.06 0.27 8.50
CA SER A 83 -10.05 -0.06 9.53
C SER A 83 -10.14 1.03 10.61
N ASN A 84 -9.01 1.68 10.92
CA ASN A 84 -8.98 2.77 11.89
C ASN A 84 -9.60 4.07 11.32
N ILE A 85 -9.34 4.37 10.04
CA ILE A 85 -9.99 5.49 9.32
C ILE A 85 -11.50 5.25 9.16
N ALA A 86 -11.94 4.01 8.94
CA ALA A 86 -13.35 3.67 8.85
C ALA A 86 -14.09 3.75 10.20
N ARG A 87 -13.38 3.54 11.32
CA ARG A 87 -13.93 3.68 12.69
C ARG A 87 -14.00 5.13 13.16
N HIS A 88 -13.06 5.96 12.73
CA HIS A 88 -13.08 7.40 12.92
C HIS A 88 -13.18 8.08 11.56
N PRO A 89 -14.36 8.08 10.90
CA PRO A 89 -14.57 9.01 9.82
C PRO A 89 -14.31 10.39 10.41
N ALA A 90 -13.30 11.09 9.88
CA ALA A 90 -13.01 12.47 10.26
C ALA A 90 -14.36 13.19 10.35
N ALA A 91 -14.72 13.59 11.57
CA ALA A 91 -16.04 14.09 11.87
C ALA A 91 -16.40 15.14 10.82
N ARG A 92 -17.39 14.84 9.98
CA ARG A 92 -18.08 15.86 9.19
C ARG A 92 -18.39 16.98 10.17
N ARG A 93 -17.79 18.15 9.95
CA ARG A 93 -18.14 19.35 10.72
C ARG A 93 -19.68 19.47 10.69
N PRO A 94 -20.38 19.45 11.85
CA PRO A 94 -21.77 19.87 11.87
C PRO A 94 -21.79 21.35 11.49
N GLY A 95 -22.79 21.72 10.69
CA GLY A 95 -22.81 22.95 9.93
C GLY A 95 -22.59 24.24 10.72
N THR A 96 -22.22 25.28 9.99
CA THR A 96 -22.44 26.66 10.41
C THR A 96 -23.35 27.28 9.37
N ASN A 97 -24.63 27.27 9.72
CA ASN A 97 -25.67 28.06 9.10
C ASN A 97 -25.45 29.50 9.58
N ILE A 98 -25.02 30.41 8.70
CA ILE A 98 -25.25 31.86 8.81
C ILE A 98 -25.32 32.43 7.38
#